data_AF-A0A348PFY2-F1
#
_entry.id   AF-A0A348PFY2-F1
#
_cell.length_a   1.000
_cell.length_b   1.000
_cell.length_c   1.000
_cell.angle_alpha   90.00
_cell.angle_beta   90.00
_cell.angle_gamma   90.00
#
_symmetry.space_group_name_H-M   'P 1'
#
loop_
_entity.id
_entity.type
_entity.pdbx_description
1 polymer ?
#
loop_
_entity_poly.entity_id
_entity_poly.type
_entity_poly.pdbx_seq_one_letter_code
_entity_poly.pdbx_strand_id
1 'polypeptide(L)'
;METREHLGLKELASAWLISMGCRAVAHEVPCPIARFRVDAAGWAEHDWRLGADPAAHANIFAAERAGDALRSPRTVVVECKASRADFMRDGLRVDDLLAERDRLLARKAEIESDLIPVHEPHLRNAAGALFEEHASWDFSRSRLLPYRRVLGQL
;
A
#
# COMPACT_ATOMS: atom_id res chain seq x y z
N MET A 1 -4.78 -9.48 -25.20
CA MET A 1 -6.14 -10.03 -25.30
C MET A 1 -6.28 -11.01 -24.16
N GLU A 2 -7.34 -10.88 -23.35
CA GLU A 2 -7.59 -11.80 -22.23
C GLU A 2 -7.87 -13.21 -22.76
N THR A 3 -7.20 -14.22 -22.21
CA THR A 3 -7.40 -15.63 -22.59
C THR A 3 -8.39 -16.33 -21.64
N ARG A 4 -8.98 -17.45 -22.06
CA ARG A 4 -9.83 -18.27 -21.18
C ARG A 4 -9.10 -18.76 -19.93
N GLU A 5 -7.82 -19.07 -20.06
CA GLU A 5 -6.97 -19.49 -18.94
C GLU A 5 -6.80 -18.35 -17.93
N HIS A 6 -6.56 -17.13 -18.41
CA HIS A 6 -6.46 -15.94 -17.57
C HIS A 6 -7.76 -15.63 -16.83
N LEU A 7 -8.90 -15.74 -17.52
CA LEU A 7 -10.22 -15.58 -16.90
C LEU A 7 -10.47 -16.64 -15.82
N GLY A 8 -10.13 -17.91 -16.11
CA GLY A 8 -10.24 -18.98 -15.12
C GLY A 8 -9.36 -18.78 -13.90
N LEU A 9 -8.16 -18.21 -14.05
CA LEU A 9 -7.31 -17.84 -12.92
C LEU A 9 -7.94 -16.75 -12.04
N LYS A 10 -8.59 -15.74 -12.64
CA LYS A 10 -9.30 -14.70 -11.87
C LYS A 10 -10.45 -15.27 -11.07
N GLU A 11 -11.24 -16.16 -11.67
CA GLU A 11 -12.33 -16.86 -10.99
C GLU A 11 -11.81 -17.67 -9.80
N LEU A 12 -10.72 -18.42 -9.98
CA LEU A 12 -10.07 -19.16 -8.90
C LEU A 12 -9.49 -18.23 -7.82
N ALA A 13 -8.90 -17.10 -8.19
CA ALA A 13 -8.40 -16.10 -7.26
C ALA A 13 -9.52 -15.51 -6.39
N SER A 14 -10.67 -15.16 -6.99
CA SER A 14 -11.83 -14.68 -6.25
C SER A 14 -12.42 -15.75 -5.33
N ALA A 15 -12.56 -16.98 -5.81
CA ALA A 15 -13.03 -18.10 -4.99
C ALA A 15 -12.08 -18.35 -3.80
N TRP A 16 -10.77 -18.27 -4.03
CA TRP A 16 -9.76 -18.37 -2.99
C TRP A 16 -9.89 -17.24 -1.97
N LEU A 17 -9.99 -15.97 -2.41
CA LEU A 17 -10.19 -14.82 -1.52
C LEU A 17 -11.44 -14.99 -0.64
N ILE A 18 -12.55 -15.42 -1.22
CA ILE A 18 -13.79 -15.72 -0.48
C ILE A 18 -13.57 -16.83 0.54
N SER A 19 -12.91 -17.93 0.15
CA SER A 19 -12.63 -19.06 1.05
C SER A 19 -11.72 -18.68 2.23
N MET A 20 -10.90 -17.66 2.04
CA MET A 20 -10.05 -17.06 3.08
C MET A 20 -10.80 -16.07 3.97
N GLY A 21 -12.11 -15.87 3.77
CA GLY A 21 -12.90 -14.91 4.55
C GLY A 21 -12.74 -13.46 4.13
N CYS A 22 -12.18 -13.19 2.94
CA CYS A 22 -12.19 -11.84 2.38
C CYS A 22 -13.62 -11.45 1.97
N ARG A 23 -13.95 -10.18 2.17
CA ARG A 23 -15.18 -9.52 1.70
C ARG A 23 -14.84 -8.53 0.58
N ALA A 24 -15.88 -7.97 -0.04
CA ALA A 24 -15.73 -6.99 -1.12
C ALA A 24 -14.76 -7.46 -2.22
N VAL A 25 -14.92 -8.72 -2.65
CA VAL A 25 -14.07 -9.36 -3.66
C VAL A 25 -14.54 -8.96 -5.06
N ALA A 26 -13.62 -8.53 -5.92
CA ALA A 26 -13.91 -8.12 -7.29
C ALA A 26 -12.73 -8.39 -8.24
N HIS A 27 -13.03 -8.48 -9.54
CA HIS A 27 -12.03 -8.53 -10.62
C HIS A 27 -11.70 -7.13 -11.14
N GLU A 28 -10.54 -7.00 -11.79
CA GLU A 28 -10.17 -5.81 -12.57
C GLU A 28 -10.28 -4.52 -11.75
N VAL A 29 -9.86 -4.59 -10.49
CA VAL A 29 -10.06 -3.51 -9.52
C VAL A 29 -9.08 -2.38 -9.84
N PRO A 30 -9.57 -1.12 -10.00
CA PRO A 30 -8.69 0.00 -10.29
C PRO A 30 -7.73 0.27 -9.11
N CYS A 31 -6.43 0.39 -9.40
CA CYS A 31 -5.44 0.76 -8.41
C CYS A 31 -5.42 2.29 -8.24
N PRO A 32 -5.66 2.85 -7.04
CA PRO A 32 -5.70 4.31 -6.86
C PRO A 32 -4.34 4.98 -7.03
N ILE A 33 -3.25 4.23 -6.85
CA ILE A 33 -1.87 4.72 -6.92
C ILE A 33 -1.18 4.38 -8.25
N ALA A 34 -1.85 3.65 -9.16
CA ALA A 34 -1.25 3.24 -10.42
C ALA A 34 -2.28 3.18 -11.57
N ARG A 35 -1.83 3.33 -12.81
CA ARG A 35 -2.72 3.35 -13.98
C ARG A 35 -3.19 1.97 -14.46
N PHE A 36 -2.95 0.92 -13.67
CA PHE A 36 -3.35 -0.45 -13.99
C PHE A 36 -4.51 -0.91 -13.10
N ARG A 37 -5.14 -2.00 -13.53
CA ARG A 37 -6.15 -2.73 -12.77
C ARG A 37 -5.50 -4.00 -12.25
N VAL A 38 -5.79 -4.34 -11.00
CA VAL A 38 -5.36 -5.61 -10.42
C VAL A 38 -6.37 -6.70 -10.80
N ASP A 39 -5.88 -7.90 -11.07
CA ASP A 39 -6.71 -8.99 -11.59
C ASP A 39 -7.84 -9.38 -10.64
N ALA A 40 -7.53 -9.52 -9.34
CA ALA A 40 -8.53 -9.65 -8.28
C ALA A 40 -8.08 -8.94 -7.01
N ALA A 41 -9.04 -8.38 -6.26
CA ALA A 41 -8.77 -7.84 -4.93
C ALA A 41 -9.92 -8.15 -3.97
N GLY A 42 -9.60 -8.18 -2.69
CA GLY A 42 -10.54 -8.38 -1.60
C GLY A 42 -10.08 -7.67 -0.33
N TRP A 43 -10.96 -7.63 0.66
CA TRP A 43 -10.73 -6.95 1.92
C TRP A 43 -10.92 -7.91 3.10
N ALA A 44 -10.02 -7.85 4.08
CA ALA A 44 -10.08 -8.69 5.27
C ALA A 44 -9.88 -7.86 6.55
N GLU A 45 -10.66 -8.20 7.58
CA GLU A 45 -10.54 -7.65 8.95
C GLU A 45 -9.57 -8.46 9.83
N HIS A 46 -9.03 -9.57 9.34
CA HIS A 46 -8.20 -10.50 10.12
C HIS A 46 -6.76 -10.59 9.62
N ASP A 47 -5.84 -11.08 10.46
CA ASP A 47 -4.43 -11.23 10.13
C ASP A 47 -4.23 -12.47 9.24
N TRP A 48 -3.83 -12.25 7.99
CA TRP A 48 -3.74 -13.28 6.94
C TRP A 48 -2.47 -14.13 6.99
N ARG A 49 -1.61 -14.00 8.01
CA ARG A 49 -0.35 -14.76 8.09
C ARG A 49 -0.63 -16.26 7.87
N LEU A 50 0.04 -16.83 6.85
CA LEU A 50 -0.05 -18.25 6.48
C LEU A 50 0.09 -19.13 7.73
N GLY A 51 -0.94 -19.92 8.02
CA GLY A 51 -1.03 -20.77 9.23
C GLY A 51 -2.11 -20.35 10.23
N ALA A 52 -2.74 -19.18 10.06
CA ALA A 52 -3.92 -18.81 10.83
C ALA A 52 -5.16 -19.58 10.32
N ASP A 53 -5.84 -20.31 11.20
CA ASP A 53 -7.06 -21.05 10.88
C ASP A 53 -8.21 -20.08 10.51
N PRO A 54 -8.74 -20.10 9.27
CA PRO A 54 -9.88 -19.28 8.88
C PRO A 54 -11.12 -19.52 9.76
N ALA A 55 -11.30 -20.75 10.28
CA ALA A 55 -12.41 -21.11 11.15
C ALA A 55 -12.28 -20.53 12.57
N ALA A 56 -11.07 -20.15 13.00
CA ALA A 56 -10.85 -19.47 14.28
C ALA A 56 -11.39 -18.03 14.29
N HIS A 57 -11.69 -17.45 13.12
CA HIS A 57 -12.16 -16.07 12.97
C HIS A 57 -13.69 -15.96 13.02
N ALA A 58 -14.40 -17.04 13.36
CA ALA A 58 -15.84 -17.18 13.16
C ALA A 58 -16.75 -16.28 14.03
N ASN A 59 -16.25 -15.40 14.89
CA ASN A 59 -17.13 -14.57 15.72
C ASN A 59 -16.66 -13.11 15.83
N ILE A 60 -17.32 -12.23 15.07
CA ILE A 60 -17.24 -10.76 15.19
C ILE A 60 -17.41 -10.33 16.65
N PHE A 61 -18.36 -10.95 17.37
CA PHE A 61 -18.63 -10.67 18.78
C PHE A 61 -17.57 -11.20 19.76
N ALA A 62 -16.70 -12.12 19.35
CA ALA A 62 -15.62 -12.63 20.19
C ALA A 62 -14.38 -11.72 20.12
N ALA A 63 -14.09 -11.14 18.94
CA ALA A 63 -13.00 -10.19 18.75
C ALA A 63 -13.24 -8.87 19.52
N GLU A 64 -14.49 -8.34 19.49
CA GLU A 64 -14.86 -7.14 20.25
C GLU A 64 -14.73 -7.34 21.78
N ARG A 65 -15.05 -8.53 22.29
CA ARG A 65 -14.96 -8.84 23.74
C ARG A 65 -13.53 -9.05 24.23
N ALA A 66 -12.61 -9.41 23.35
CA ALA A 66 -11.22 -9.69 23.71
C ALA A 66 -10.37 -8.43 23.91
N GLY A 67 -10.90 -7.23 23.62
CA GLY A 67 -10.12 -5.99 23.64
C GLY A 67 -8.95 -6.01 22.64
N ASP A 68 -8.96 -6.95 21.70
CA ASP A 68 -7.93 -7.12 20.69
C ASP A 68 -8.12 -5.95 19.72
N ALA A 69 -7.16 -5.02 19.73
CA ALA A 69 -7.19 -3.80 18.93
C ALA A 69 -7.69 -4.13 17.52
N LEU A 70 -8.76 -3.45 17.10
CA LEU A 70 -9.40 -3.54 15.78
C LEU A 70 -8.34 -3.91 14.74
N ARG A 71 -8.27 -5.21 14.40
CA ARG A 71 -7.16 -5.74 13.60
C ARG A 71 -7.15 -4.96 12.30
N SER A 72 -6.04 -4.28 12.02
CA SER A 72 -6.00 -3.27 10.95
C SER A 72 -6.52 -3.87 9.65
N PRO A 73 -7.53 -3.27 9.01
CA PRO A 73 -8.10 -3.79 7.77
C PRO A 73 -7.00 -3.94 6.73
N ARG A 74 -6.99 -5.08 6.04
CA ARG A 74 -5.99 -5.38 5.00
C ARG A 74 -6.67 -5.58 3.66
N THR A 75 -6.13 -4.91 2.65
CA THR A 75 -6.44 -5.19 1.25
C THR A 75 -5.55 -6.32 0.77
N VAL A 76 -6.16 -7.36 0.20
CA VAL A 76 -5.45 -8.44 -0.47
C VAL A 76 -5.60 -8.22 -1.97
N VAL A 77 -4.48 -8.27 -2.68
CA VAL A 77 -4.41 -8.10 -4.13
C VAL A 77 -3.81 -9.37 -4.72
N VAL A 78 -4.41 -9.89 -5.77
CA VAL A 78 -3.94 -11.07 -6.51
C VAL A 78 -3.75 -10.68 -7.96
N GLU A 79 -2.55 -10.94 -8.48
CA GLU A 79 -2.20 -10.80 -9.89
C GLU A 79 -2.10 -12.22 -10.51
N CYS A 80 -2.83 -12.44 -11.59
CA CYS A 80 -2.98 -13.74 -12.24
C CYS A 80 -2.04 -13.84 -13.45
N LYS A 81 -1.14 -14.82 -13.47
CA LYS A 81 -0.25 -15.06 -14.61
C LYS A 81 -0.48 -16.47 -15.18
N ALA A 82 -1.00 -16.53 -16.41
CA ALA A 82 -1.27 -17.80 -17.10
C ALA A 82 0.00 -18.44 -17.69
N SER A 83 1.05 -17.66 -17.94
CA SER A 83 2.32 -18.16 -18.47
C SER A 83 3.53 -17.55 -17.78
N ARG A 84 4.66 -18.26 -17.84
CA ARG A 84 5.96 -17.75 -17.40
C ARG A 84 6.37 -16.48 -18.16
N ALA A 85 6.05 -16.39 -19.45
CA ALA A 85 6.38 -15.23 -20.26
C ALA A 85 5.59 -13.99 -19.85
N ASP A 86 4.35 -14.14 -19.35
CA ASP A 86 3.59 -13.03 -18.77
C ASP A 86 4.22 -12.58 -17.45
N PHE A 87 4.58 -13.52 -16.57
CA PHE A 87 5.25 -13.21 -15.30
C PHE A 87 6.58 -12.48 -15.49
N MET A 88 7.42 -12.95 -16.42
CA MET A 88 8.74 -12.34 -16.66
C MET A 88 8.64 -10.92 -17.23
N ARG A 89 7.58 -10.60 -17.99
CA ARG A 89 7.39 -9.26 -18.57
C ARG A 89 7.24 -8.18 -17.50
N ASP A 90 6.59 -8.49 -16.38
CA ASP A 90 6.43 -7.55 -15.27
C ASP A 90 7.75 -7.30 -14.54
N GLY A 91 8.66 -8.28 -14.54
CA GLY A 91 9.96 -8.18 -13.90
C GLY A 91 10.98 -7.30 -14.63
N LEU A 92 10.77 -7.00 -15.92
CA LEU A 92 11.80 -6.40 -16.78
C LEU A 92 12.24 -4.99 -16.36
N ARG A 93 11.45 -4.29 -15.54
CA ARG A 93 11.74 -2.92 -15.11
C ARG A 93 11.87 -2.77 -13.59
N VAL A 94 11.95 -3.88 -12.86
CA VAL A 94 12.00 -3.84 -11.39
C VAL A 94 13.20 -3.03 -10.91
N ASP A 95 14.39 -3.28 -11.46
CA ASP A 95 15.60 -2.58 -11.05
C ASP A 95 15.52 -1.08 -11.35
N ASP A 96 15.03 -0.71 -12.54
CA ASP A 96 14.83 0.70 -12.92
C ASP A 96 13.83 1.41 -11.98
N LEU A 97 12.74 0.73 -11.62
CA LEU A 97 11.70 1.29 -10.74
C LEU A 97 12.20 1.42 -9.30
N LEU A 98 13.00 0.46 -8.82
CA LEU A 98 13.65 0.53 -7.51
C LEU A 98 14.66 1.67 -7.45
N ALA A 99 15.49 1.82 -8.49
CA ALA A 99 16.44 2.93 -8.59
C ALA A 99 15.72 4.29 -8.62
N GLU A 100 14.61 4.40 -9.36
CA GLU A 100 13.82 5.63 -9.40
C GLU A 100 13.16 5.94 -8.05
N ARG A 101 12.59 4.93 -7.38
CA ARG A 101 12.06 5.07 -6.01
C ARG A 101 13.15 5.61 -5.07
N ASP A 102 14.34 5.03 -5.11
CA ASP A 102 15.45 5.41 -4.22
C ASP A 102 15.91 6.85 -4.51
N ARG A 103 15.97 7.23 -5.79
CA ARG A 103 16.23 8.62 -6.20
C ARG A 103 15.18 9.59 -5.67
N LEU A 104 13.89 9.24 -5.78
CA LEU A 104 12.78 10.07 -5.28
C LEU A 104 12.78 10.18 -3.76
N LEU A 105 13.08 9.09 -3.04
CA LEU A 105 13.20 9.09 -1.59
C LEU A 105 14.38 9.95 -1.11
N ALA A 106 15.54 9.85 -1.77
CA ALA A 106 16.69 10.72 -1.48
C ALA A 106 16.32 12.19 -1.72
N ARG A 107 15.67 12.48 -2.85
CA ARG A 107 15.23 13.85 -3.16
C ARG A 107 14.19 14.38 -2.17
N LYS A 108 13.27 13.54 -1.71
CA LYS A 108 12.30 13.87 -0.65
C LYS A 108 13.04 14.29 0.63
N ALA A 109 14.03 13.50 1.04
CA ALA A 109 14.82 13.76 2.25
C ALA A 109 15.59 15.10 2.16
N GLU A 110 16.25 15.38 1.02
CA GLU A 110 16.92 16.67 0.79
C GLU A 110 15.97 17.86 0.91
N ILE A 111 14.76 17.76 0.36
CA ILE A 111 13.77 18.84 0.44
C ILE A 111 13.28 19.04 1.89
N GLU A 112 13.07 17.94 2.61
CA GLU A 112 12.67 17.95 4.03
C GLU A 112 13.74 18.55 4.94
N SER A 113 15.03 18.28 4.68
CA SER A 113 16.13 18.81 5.50
C SER A 113 16.56 20.23 5.13
N ASP A 114 16.59 20.56 3.84
CA ASP A 114 17.34 21.74 3.37
C ASP A 114 16.42 22.86 2.88
N LEU A 115 15.25 22.54 2.31
CA LEU A 115 14.37 23.53 1.69
C LEU A 115 13.17 23.90 2.57
N ILE A 116 12.45 22.91 3.10
CA ILE A 116 11.25 23.17 3.92
C ILE A 116 11.58 24.03 5.15
N PRO A 117 12.68 23.77 5.90
CA PRO A 117 12.99 24.58 7.08
C PRO A 117 13.24 26.06 6.79
N VAL A 118 13.77 26.37 5.59
CA VAL A 118 14.05 27.73 5.14
C VAL A 118 12.78 28.45 4.68
N HIS A 119 11.94 27.77 3.89
CA HIS A 119 10.81 28.41 3.22
C HIS A 119 9.48 28.31 3.98
N GLU A 120 9.30 27.29 4.80
CA GLU A 120 8.06 27.02 5.54
C GLU A 120 8.33 26.74 7.04
N PRO A 121 9.01 27.65 7.77
CA PRO A 121 9.40 27.43 9.16
C PRO A 121 8.20 27.26 10.11
N HIS A 122 7.01 27.71 9.71
CA HIS A 122 5.77 27.53 10.46
C HIS A 122 5.31 26.06 10.56
N LEU A 123 5.91 25.15 9.79
CA LEU A 123 5.68 23.70 9.89
C LEU A 123 6.47 23.04 11.01
N ARG A 124 7.34 23.80 11.70
CA ARG A 124 8.10 23.33 12.84
C ARG A 124 7.20 23.24 14.07
N ASN A 125 7.13 22.06 14.66
CA ASN A 125 6.45 21.80 15.92
C ASN A 125 7.41 22.05 17.08
N ALA A 126 7.43 23.29 17.57
CA ALA A 126 8.16 23.66 18.78
C ALA A 126 7.44 23.18 20.07
N ALA A 127 6.16 22.83 19.98
CA ALA A 127 5.37 22.35 21.09
C ALA A 127 5.84 20.94 21.51
N GLY A 128 6.66 20.88 22.56
CA GLY A 128 7.14 19.63 23.16
C GLY A 128 8.66 19.43 23.12
N ALA A 129 9.42 20.30 22.46
CA ALA A 129 10.88 20.23 22.44
C ALA A 129 11.50 21.31 23.32
N LEU A 130 12.41 20.91 24.23
CA LEU A 130 13.15 21.81 25.12
C LEU A 130 14.22 22.62 24.36
N PHE A 131 14.74 22.07 23.27
CA PHE A 131 15.74 22.68 22.42
C PHE A 131 15.23 22.72 20.98
N GLU A 132 15.63 23.79 20.29
CA GLU A 132 15.25 24.04 18.92
C GLU A 132 15.68 22.88 17.99
N GLU A 133 16.90 22.38 18.09
CA GLU A 133 17.37 21.25 17.27
C GLU A 133 16.55 19.95 17.42
N HIS A 134 15.72 19.83 18.46
CA HIS A 134 14.86 18.66 18.70
C HIS A 134 13.39 18.88 18.31
N ALA A 135 13.05 20.05 17.76
CA ALA A 135 11.70 20.29 17.26
C ALA A 135 11.40 19.37 16.07
N SER A 136 10.23 18.74 16.10
CA SER A 136 9.75 17.92 14.97
C SER A 136 9.15 18.79 13.87
N TRP A 137 8.98 18.22 12.68
CA TRP A 137 8.43 18.93 11.53
C TRP A 137 7.18 18.22 11.00
N ASP A 138 6.12 18.98 10.72
CA ASP A 138 4.92 18.47 10.04
C ASP A 138 5.00 18.73 8.52
N PHE A 139 5.77 17.89 7.83
CA PHE A 139 5.94 17.98 6.38
C PHE A 139 4.65 17.70 5.59
N SER A 140 3.66 17.05 6.20
CA SER A 140 2.41 16.67 5.51
C SER A 140 1.67 17.90 4.96
N ARG A 141 1.80 19.04 5.66
CA ARG A 141 1.16 20.32 5.34
C ARG A 141 1.97 21.23 4.39
N SER A 142 3.17 20.81 4.00
CA SER A 142 4.03 21.58 3.09
C SER A 142 3.36 21.86 1.75
N ARG A 143 3.46 23.10 1.27
CA ARG A 143 2.93 23.55 -0.02
C ARG A 143 4.03 23.75 -1.06
N LEU A 144 5.30 23.53 -0.70
CA LEU A 144 6.42 23.62 -1.64
C LEU A 144 6.19 22.72 -2.86
N LEU A 145 6.12 23.35 -4.04
CA LEU A 145 5.88 22.65 -5.31
C LEU A 145 6.90 21.53 -5.59
N PRO A 146 8.22 21.71 -5.34
CA PRO A 146 9.17 20.62 -5.50
C PRO A 146 8.85 19.40 -4.62
N TYR A 147 8.42 19.63 -3.38
CA TYR A 147 8.05 18.57 -2.44
C TYR A 147 6.78 17.84 -2.90
N ARG A 148 5.74 18.59 -3.24
CA ARG A 148 4.47 18.03 -3.74
C ARG A 148 4.66 17.24 -5.03
N ARG A 149 5.57 17.67 -5.91
CA ARG A 149 5.90 16.94 -7.13
C ARG A 149 6.53 15.58 -6.83
N VAL A 150 7.51 15.53 -5.92
CA VAL A 150 8.16 14.28 -5.51
C VAL A 150 7.14 13.33 -4.87
N LEU A 151 6.28 13.83 -3.97
CA LEU A 151 5.22 13.02 -3.37
C LEU A 151 4.19 12.50 -4.37
N GLY A 152 3.94 13.20 -5.48
CA GLY A 152 3.06 12.71 -6.54
C GLY A 152 3.71 11.68 -7.46
N GLN A 153 5.02 11.44 -7.32
CA GLN A 153 5.79 10.47 -8.10
C GLN A 153 6.18 9.23 -7.30
N LEU A 154 6.13 9.32 -5.97
CA LEU A 154 6.24 8.19 -5.03
C LEU A 154 4.92 7.42 -4.95
#